data_AF-A0A438HX76-F1
#
_entry.id   AF-A0A438HX76-F1
#
_cell.length_a   1.000
_cell.length_b   1.000
_cell.length_c   1.000
_cell.angle_alpha   90.00
_cell.angle_beta   90.00
_cell.angle_gamma   90.00
#
_symmetry.space_group_name_H-M   'P 1'
#
loop_
_entity.id
_entity.type
_entity.pdbx_description
1 polymer ?
#
loop_
_entity_poly.entity_id
_entity_poly.type
_entity_poly.pdbx_seq_one_letter_code
_entity_poly.pdbx_strand_id
1 'polypeptide(L)'
;MHDLYDEEIDSGEDQPVIVVGSLNKKQLGISSDVVRVHEIIRRKGKSWKRGQKIKVLKGACPGCHKSNVFATLEYILLEGFQGDAGGEARPLSLPDEDGCILAVDDGVASFDCRGSLSLPISVIDSGKCLAVESSEWLFQLEKQRQKAPSTIDILSERHCLELEVDGALPVDAPVYAGQVPPKEIVAVVRPASFVSSSASKNLDQKYIIKDNFASKNLDQKYIIKDNLELSMEVKLMDGTKDTKHIYSKCVTPSSRNGFHGLYIFPLGCKFPQLFQKAGVYTFTVFLVSNT
;
A
#
# COMPACT_ATOMS: atom_id res chain seq x y z
N MET A 1 -6.10 -23.93 -48.68
CA MET A 1 -7.31 -23.07 -48.62
C MET A 1 -8.04 -23.33 -47.30
N HIS A 2 -7.35 -23.18 -46.16
CA HIS A 2 -7.95 -23.19 -44.82
C HIS A 2 -7.09 -22.42 -43.79
N ASP A 3 -5.79 -22.23 -44.06
CA ASP A 3 -4.82 -21.58 -43.15
C ASP A 3 -4.92 -20.04 -43.09
N LEU A 4 -5.98 -19.45 -43.66
CA LEU A 4 -6.23 -18.00 -43.78
C LEU A 4 -7.48 -17.54 -43.00
N TYR A 5 -8.11 -18.43 -42.23
CA TYR A 5 -9.27 -18.11 -41.39
C TYR A 5 -9.02 -18.31 -39.87
N ASP A 6 -7.80 -18.69 -39.50
CA ASP A 6 -7.32 -18.71 -38.10
C ASP A 6 -6.73 -17.35 -37.66
N GLU A 7 -7.00 -16.27 -38.41
CA GLU A 7 -6.85 -14.92 -37.87
C GLU A 7 -7.88 -14.73 -36.75
N GLU A 8 -7.43 -14.85 -35.50
CA GLU A 8 -8.17 -14.38 -34.32
C GLU A 8 -8.48 -12.89 -34.53
N ILE A 9 -9.69 -12.62 -35.05
CA ILE A 9 -10.15 -11.28 -35.41
C ILE A 9 -9.88 -10.35 -34.22
N ASP A 10 -9.29 -9.17 -34.48
CA ASP A 10 -9.06 -8.12 -33.48
C ASP A 10 -10.39 -7.47 -33.05
N SER A 11 -11.33 -8.27 -32.55
CA SER A 11 -12.65 -7.92 -32.04
C SER A 11 -12.94 -8.74 -30.78
N GLY A 12 -13.46 -8.11 -29.73
CA GLY A 12 -13.90 -8.85 -28.54
C GLY A 12 -15.07 -9.80 -28.78
N GLU A 13 -15.40 -10.58 -27.76
CA GLU A 13 -16.59 -11.46 -27.76
C GLU A 13 -17.89 -10.67 -27.50
N ASP A 14 -17.78 -9.37 -27.18
CA ASP A 14 -18.85 -8.40 -26.89
C ASP A 14 -18.88 -7.20 -27.86
N GLN A 15 -19.95 -6.42 -27.79
CA GLN A 15 -20.03 -5.12 -28.46
C GLN A 15 -19.17 -4.08 -27.70
N PRO A 16 -18.20 -3.42 -28.36
CA PRO A 16 -17.35 -2.45 -27.68
C PRO A 16 -18.07 -1.16 -27.36
N VAL A 17 -17.69 -0.53 -26.24
CA VAL A 17 -17.91 0.90 -26.04
C VAL A 17 -16.83 1.66 -26.82
N ILE A 18 -17.25 2.51 -27.76
CA ILE A 18 -16.32 3.31 -28.57
C ILE A 18 -16.01 4.61 -27.84
N VAL A 19 -14.75 4.80 -27.47
CA VAL A 19 -14.25 6.03 -26.84
C VAL A 19 -13.51 6.86 -27.89
N VAL A 20 -13.90 8.13 -28.02
CA VAL A 20 -13.40 9.07 -29.03
C VAL A 20 -12.93 10.35 -28.34
N GLY A 21 -11.69 10.77 -28.57
CA GLY A 21 -11.18 12.07 -28.12
C GLY A 21 -9.89 12.02 -27.29
N SER A 22 -9.72 13.02 -26.42
CA SER A 22 -8.46 13.32 -25.71
C SER A 22 -8.16 12.35 -24.55
N LEU A 23 -8.03 11.07 -24.87
CA LEU A 23 -7.42 10.07 -24.00
C LEU A 23 -5.96 10.46 -23.71
N ASN A 24 -5.44 10.10 -22.53
CA ASN A 24 -4.04 10.34 -22.18
C ASN A 24 -3.13 9.34 -22.90
N LYS A 25 -2.94 9.52 -24.21
CA LYS A 25 -2.34 8.55 -25.14
C LYS A 25 -1.02 7.95 -24.62
N LYS A 26 -0.17 8.79 -24.00
CA LYS A 26 1.12 8.38 -23.42
C LYS A 26 1.02 7.43 -22.22
N GLN A 27 -0.04 7.53 -21.42
CA GLN A 27 -0.27 6.67 -20.27
C GLN A 27 -0.88 5.33 -20.68
N LEU A 28 -1.74 5.36 -21.70
CA LEU A 28 -2.51 4.24 -22.23
C LEU A 28 -1.73 3.41 -23.29
N GLY A 29 -0.59 3.92 -23.76
CA GLY A 29 0.21 3.25 -24.80
C GLY A 29 -0.40 3.28 -26.21
N ILE A 30 -1.47 4.05 -26.41
CA ILE A 30 -2.27 4.10 -27.65
C ILE A 30 -1.77 5.16 -28.65
N SER A 31 -2.01 4.91 -29.94
CA SER A 31 -1.75 5.85 -31.03
C SER A 31 -3.03 6.45 -31.63
N SER A 32 -4.15 5.72 -31.64
CA SER A 32 -5.43 6.16 -32.22
C SER A 32 -6.09 7.32 -31.46
N ASP A 33 -7.00 8.03 -32.12
CA ASP A 33 -7.99 8.94 -31.50
C ASP A 33 -9.31 8.23 -31.16
N VAL A 34 -9.44 6.95 -31.55
CA VAL A 34 -10.61 6.10 -31.35
C VAL A 34 -10.16 4.74 -30.81
N VAL A 35 -10.67 4.38 -29.63
CA VAL A 35 -10.37 3.13 -28.93
C VAL A 35 -11.66 2.33 -28.72
N ARG A 36 -11.61 1.01 -28.93
CA ARG A 36 -12.71 0.09 -28.62
C ARG A 36 -12.48 -0.52 -27.24
N VAL A 37 -13.35 -0.20 -26.29
CA VAL A 37 -13.31 -0.76 -24.94
C VAL A 37 -14.21 -1.98 -24.87
N HIS A 38 -13.63 -3.13 -24.57
CA HIS A 38 -14.28 -4.43 -24.44
C HIS A 38 -14.24 -4.90 -22.98
N GLU A 39 -15.28 -5.60 -22.53
CA GLU A 39 -15.27 -6.37 -21.29
C GLU A 39 -14.77 -7.80 -21.49
N ILE A 40 -14.77 -8.33 -22.72
CA ILE A 40 -14.37 -9.72 -23.00
C ILE A 40 -13.73 -9.89 -24.39
N ILE A 41 -12.59 -10.58 -24.48
CA ILE A 41 -11.92 -10.91 -25.75
C ILE A 41 -11.54 -12.39 -25.82
N ARG A 42 -11.39 -12.92 -27.03
CA ARG A 42 -10.71 -14.20 -27.27
C ARG A 42 -9.32 -13.96 -27.85
N ARG A 43 -8.29 -14.55 -27.24
CA ARG A 43 -6.90 -14.46 -27.71
C ARG A 43 -6.06 -15.67 -27.30
N LYS A 44 -5.27 -16.19 -28.23
CA LYS A 44 -4.53 -17.47 -28.16
C LYS A 44 -5.41 -18.63 -27.66
N GLY A 45 -6.61 -18.74 -28.21
CA GLY A 45 -7.59 -19.77 -27.86
C GLY A 45 -8.17 -19.67 -26.46
N LYS A 46 -7.97 -18.56 -25.74
CA LYS A 46 -8.47 -18.31 -24.38
C LYS A 46 -9.38 -17.09 -24.36
N SER A 47 -10.49 -17.18 -23.61
CA SER A 47 -11.33 -16.03 -23.30
C SER A 47 -10.76 -15.28 -22.09
N TRP A 48 -10.65 -13.96 -22.21
CA TRP A 48 -10.16 -13.02 -21.21
C TRP A 48 -11.27 -12.03 -20.90
N LYS A 49 -11.61 -11.84 -19.62
CA LYS A 49 -12.78 -11.06 -19.22
C LYS A 49 -12.54 -10.09 -18.06
N ARG A 50 -13.34 -9.03 -18.01
CA ARG A 50 -13.47 -8.14 -16.87
C ARG A 50 -13.74 -8.91 -15.57
N GLY A 51 -13.12 -8.46 -14.48
CA GLY A 51 -13.14 -9.13 -13.18
C GLY A 51 -12.25 -10.38 -13.09
N GLN A 52 -11.56 -10.78 -14.17
CA GLN A 52 -10.66 -11.93 -14.13
C GLN A 52 -9.39 -11.61 -13.35
N LYS A 53 -9.05 -12.53 -12.44
CA LYS A 53 -7.81 -12.48 -11.65
C LYS A 53 -6.66 -12.93 -12.54
N ILE A 54 -5.64 -12.08 -12.65
CA ILE A 54 -4.47 -12.29 -13.49
C ILE A 54 -3.16 -12.10 -12.73
N LYS A 55 -2.10 -12.70 -13.30
CA LYS A 55 -0.73 -12.64 -12.84
C LYS A 55 0.14 -12.28 -14.02
N VAL A 56 0.68 -11.07 -13.97
CA VAL A 56 1.60 -10.53 -14.97
C VAL A 56 3.01 -10.87 -14.52
N LEU A 57 3.78 -11.54 -15.39
CA LEU A 57 5.12 -11.99 -15.07
C LEU A 57 6.12 -10.83 -14.98
N LYS A 58 7.15 -11.01 -14.15
CA LYS A 58 8.27 -10.07 -14.04
C LYS A 58 8.88 -9.78 -15.42
N GLY A 59 9.00 -8.50 -15.76
CA GLY A 59 9.57 -8.02 -17.02
C GLY A 59 8.63 -8.13 -18.23
N ALA A 60 7.32 -8.29 -18.02
CA ALA A 60 6.35 -8.35 -19.12
C ALA A 60 6.07 -6.99 -19.78
N CYS A 61 5.93 -5.93 -18.98
CA CYS A 61 5.56 -4.59 -19.40
C CYS A 61 6.19 -3.53 -18.46
N PRO A 62 6.14 -2.23 -18.81
CA PRO A 62 6.33 -1.14 -17.84
C PRO A 62 5.51 -1.39 -16.57
N GLY A 63 6.04 -1.09 -15.39
CA GLY A 63 5.37 -1.39 -14.11
C GLY A 63 5.63 -2.78 -13.52
N CYS A 64 6.06 -3.77 -14.32
CA CYS A 64 6.25 -5.16 -13.85
C CYS A 64 7.72 -5.59 -13.70
N HIS A 65 8.66 -4.66 -13.48
CA HIS A 65 10.10 -4.95 -13.65
C HIS A 65 10.74 -5.84 -12.55
N LYS A 66 10.26 -5.77 -11.30
CA LYS A 66 10.98 -6.36 -10.14
C LYS A 66 10.42 -7.71 -9.66
N SER A 67 9.11 -7.88 -9.73
CA SER A 67 8.38 -9.08 -9.31
C SER A 67 7.15 -9.30 -10.20
N ASN A 68 6.54 -10.48 -10.11
CA ASN A 68 5.22 -10.69 -10.68
C ASN A 68 4.20 -9.75 -10.02
N VAL A 69 3.23 -9.26 -10.81
CA VAL A 69 2.12 -8.43 -10.34
C VAL A 69 0.84 -9.26 -10.40
N PHE A 70 0.09 -9.29 -9.30
CA PHE A 70 -1.27 -9.83 -9.28
C PHE A 70 -2.24 -8.68 -9.46
N ALA A 71 -3.22 -8.84 -10.35
CA ALA A 71 -4.15 -7.78 -10.72
C ALA A 71 -5.52 -8.36 -11.10
N THR A 72 -6.54 -7.52 -11.08
CA THR A 72 -7.86 -7.80 -11.66
C THR A 72 -7.91 -7.12 -13.02
N LEU A 73 -8.24 -7.85 -14.09
CA LEU A 73 -8.48 -7.27 -15.40
C LEU A 73 -9.78 -6.46 -15.36
N GLU A 74 -9.74 -5.17 -15.69
CA GLU A 74 -10.89 -4.26 -15.58
C GLU A 74 -11.52 -3.96 -16.93
N TYR A 75 -10.72 -3.62 -17.94
CA TYR A 75 -11.17 -3.35 -19.30
C TYR A 75 -10.12 -3.79 -20.31
N ILE A 76 -10.53 -4.02 -21.57
CA ILE A 76 -9.63 -4.39 -22.66
C ILE A 76 -9.76 -3.36 -23.78
N LEU A 77 -8.69 -2.64 -24.08
CA LEU A 77 -8.62 -1.60 -25.11
C LEU A 77 -8.07 -2.20 -26.41
N LEU A 78 -8.87 -2.19 -27.48
CA LEU A 78 -8.44 -2.61 -28.81
C LEU A 78 -8.39 -1.40 -29.77
N GLU A 79 -7.21 -1.14 -30.31
CA GLU A 79 -6.99 -0.12 -31.34
C GLU A 79 -7.32 -0.65 -32.75
N GLY A 80 -7.22 0.21 -33.77
CA GLY A 80 -7.69 -0.08 -35.12
C GLY A 80 -6.87 -1.09 -35.93
N PHE A 81 -5.57 -1.24 -35.65
CA PHE A 81 -4.67 -2.19 -36.34
C PHE A 81 -3.57 -2.72 -35.40
N GLN A 82 -3.08 -3.93 -35.71
CA GLN A 82 -2.07 -4.71 -34.97
C GLN A 82 -0.97 -3.89 -34.27
N GLY A 83 -0.88 -4.04 -32.94
CA GLY A 83 0.29 -3.64 -32.15
C GLY A 83 -0.03 -2.84 -30.89
N ASP A 84 -0.92 -1.85 -31.01
CA ASP A 84 -1.09 -0.78 -30.01
C ASP A 84 -2.23 -1.01 -28.99
N ALA A 85 -2.90 -2.16 -29.06
CA ALA A 85 -3.95 -2.55 -28.11
C ALA A 85 -3.37 -2.92 -26.71
N GLY A 86 -4.14 -2.68 -25.64
CA GLY A 86 -3.73 -2.95 -24.25
C GLY A 86 -4.91 -3.27 -23.32
N GLY A 87 -4.73 -4.20 -22.38
CA GLY A 87 -5.69 -4.46 -21.31
C GLY A 87 -5.36 -3.64 -20.07
N GLU A 88 -6.36 -3.05 -19.43
CA GLU A 88 -6.19 -2.28 -18.21
C GLU A 88 -6.51 -3.15 -17.00
N ALA A 89 -5.55 -3.28 -16.09
CA ALA A 89 -5.65 -4.19 -14.95
C ALA A 89 -5.25 -3.51 -13.64
N ARG A 90 -6.12 -3.58 -12.65
CA ARG A 90 -5.86 -3.01 -11.31
C ARG A 90 -5.02 -3.95 -10.46
N PRO A 91 -3.81 -3.54 -10.02
CA PRO A 91 -3.01 -4.28 -9.04
C PRO A 91 -3.79 -4.65 -7.78
N LEU A 92 -3.52 -5.82 -7.21
CA LEU A 92 -4.14 -6.34 -5.98
C LEU A 92 -4.05 -5.37 -4.78
N SER A 93 -3.01 -4.53 -4.74
CA SER A 93 -2.77 -3.54 -3.68
C SER A 93 -3.60 -2.25 -3.80
N LEU A 94 -4.37 -2.09 -4.88
CA LEU A 94 -5.13 -0.88 -5.18
C LEU A 94 -6.62 -1.09 -4.85
N PRO A 95 -7.26 -0.18 -4.08
CA PRO A 95 -8.68 -0.28 -3.77
C PRO A 95 -9.53 -0.15 -5.04
N ASP A 96 -10.76 -0.66 -4.98
CA ASP A 96 -11.70 -0.61 -6.12
C ASP A 96 -11.94 0.84 -6.58
N GLU A 97 -11.99 1.78 -5.63
CA GLU A 97 -12.16 3.22 -5.86
C GLU A 97 -11.02 3.90 -6.64
N ASP A 98 -9.88 3.25 -6.86
CA ASP A 98 -8.75 3.75 -7.65
C ASP A 98 -8.60 3.05 -9.03
N GLY A 99 -9.50 2.12 -9.37
CA GLY A 99 -9.50 1.40 -10.65
C GLY A 99 -9.93 2.24 -11.86
N CYS A 100 -10.06 1.62 -13.02
CA CYS A 100 -10.50 2.31 -14.23
C CYS A 100 -11.95 2.81 -14.11
N ILE A 101 -12.24 3.99 -14.65
CA ILE A 101 -13.59 4.50 -14.88
C ILE A 101 -13.85 4.53 -16.39
N LEU A 102 -14.98 3.94 -16.79
CA LEU A 102 -15.61 4.14 -18.09
C LEU A 102 -16.95 4.86 -17.84
N ALA A 103 -17.06 6.11 -18.28
CA ALA A 103 -18.27 6.93 -18.16
C ALA A 103 -18.87 7.19 -19.55
N VAL A 104 -20.19 7.23 -19.66
CA VAL A 104 -20.92 7.46 -20.91
C VAL A 104 -22.03 8.48 -20.65
N ASP A 105 -21.78 9.73 -21.01
CA ASP A 105 -22.68 10.86 -20.78
C ASP A 105 -23.18 11.39 -22.13
N ASP A 106 -24.50 11.48 -22.31
CA ASP A 106 -25.16 11.94 -23.56
C ASP A 106 -24.63 11.29 -24.87
N GLY A 107 -24.18 10.04 -24.78
CA GLY A 107 -23.61 9.27 -25.89
C GLY A 107 -22.12 9.51 -26.15
N VAL A 108 -21.46 10.36 -25.36
CA VAL A 108 -20.00 10.55 -25.36
C VAL A 108 -19.39 9.66 -24.29
N ALA A 109 -18.60 8.68 -24.71
CA ALA A 109 -17.85 7.83 -23.79
C ALA A 109 -16.48 8.45 -23.45
N SER A 110 -16.08 8.35 -22.18
CA SER A 110 -14.76 8.75 -21.67
C SER A 110 -14.17 7.66 -20.78
N PHE A 111 -12.83 7.59 -20.74
CA PHE A 111 -12.12 6.52 -20.04
C PHE A 111 -10.88 7.05 -19.32
N ASP A 112 -10.73 6.67 -18.04
CA ASP A 112 -9.61 7.04 -17.17
C ASP A 112 -9.10 5.80 -16.40
N CYS A 113 -7.83 5.45 -16.56
CA CYS A 113 -7.21 4.32 -15.87
C CYS A 113 -6.91 4.57 -14.39
N ARG A 114 -6.76 5.83 -13.98
CA ARG A 114 -6.36 6.22 -12.61
C ARG A 114 -5.17 5.41 -12.07
N GLY A 115 -5.41 4.49 -11.14
CA GLY A 115 -4.42 3.63 -10.50
C GLY A 115 -3.99 2.40 -11.30
N SER A 116 -4.80 2.00 -12.28
CA SER A 116 -4.64 0.74 -13.00
C SER A 116 -3.46 0.72 -13.98
N LEU A 117 -2.97 -0.49 -14.24
CA LEU A 117 -1.80 -0.76 -15.06
C LEU A 117 -2.23 -1.11 -16.48
N SER A 118 -1.71 -0.35 -17.44
CA SER A 118 -1.84 -0.66 -18.86
C SER A 118 -0.92 -1.82 -19.25
N LEU A 119 -1.51 -2.90 -19.74
CA LEU A 119 -0.85 -4.13 -20.19
C LEU A 119 -0.98 -4.26 -21.71
N PRO A 120 0.07 -4.01 -22.51
CA PRO A 120 0.01 -4.24 -23.95
C PRO A 120 -0.52 -5.64 -24.29
N ILE A 121 -1.34 -5.78 -25.34
CA ILE A 121 -1.94 -7.07 -25.74
C ILE A 121 -0.88 -8.15 -25.99
N SER A 122 0.32 -7.72 -26.41
CA SER A 122 1.51 -8.55 -26.56
C SER A 122 1.95 -9.26 -25.27
N VAL A 123 1.55 -8.79 -24.08
CA VAL A 123 1.75 -9.47 -22.79
C VAL A 123 0.87 -10.70 -22.66
N ILE A 124 -0.36 -10.66 -23.18
CA ILE A 124 -1.25 -11.82 -23.31
C ILE A 124 -0.71 -12.76 -24.40
N ASP A 125 -0.43 -12.23 -25.61
CA ASP A 125 0.04 -13.03 -26.75
C ASP A 125 1.37 -13.76 -26.48
N SER A 126 2.27 -13.16 -25.69
CA SER A 126 3.56 -13.77 -25.30
C SER A 126 3.46 -14.73 -24.09
N GLY A 127 2.26 -15.01 -23.58
CA GLY A 127 2.05 -15.89 -22.43
C GLY A 127 2.56 -15.34 -21.10
N LYS A 128 2.86 -14.03 -21.03
CA LYS A 128 3.35 -13.35 -19.82
C LYS A 128 2.22 -12.81 -18.94
N CYS A 129 0.98 -12.83 -19.41
CA CYS A 129 -0.22 -12.75 -18.59
C CYS A 129 -0.77 -14.16 -18.36
N LEU A 130 -1.09 -14.49 -17.11
CA LEU A 130 -1.66 -15.79 -16.71
C LEU A 130 -2.95 -15.56 -15.91
N ALA A 131 -3.98 -16.36 -16.19
CA ALA A 131 -5.16 -16.43 -15.32
C ALA A 131 -4.79 -17.06 -13.97
N VAL A 132 -5.37 -16.55 -12.88
CA VAL A 132 -5.05 -16.96 -11.51
C VAL A 132 -6.25 -17.66 -10.87
N GLU A 133 -6.02 -18.84 -10.30
CA GLU A 133 -7.04 -19.56 -9.56
C GLU A 133 -7.41 -18.87 -8.24
N SER A 134 -8.63 -19.11 -7.77
CA SER A 134 -9.13 -18.53 -6.51
C SER A 134 -8.24 -18.84 -5.31
N SER A 135 -7.59 -20.01 -5.28
CA SER A 135 -6.66 -20.45 -4.24
C SER A 135 -5.39 -19.58 -4.18
N GLU A 136 -4.67 -19.43 -5.30
CA GLU A 136 -3.49 -18.55 -5.38
C GLU A 136 -3.87 -17.09 -5.10
N TRP A 137 -5.01 -16.62 -5.59
CA TRP A 137 -5.48 -15.26 -5.32
C TRP A 137 -5.74 -15.00 -3.84
N LEU A 138 -6.48 -15.89 -3.16
CA LEU A 138 -6.74 -15.79 -1.73
C LEU A 138 -5.45 -15.83 -0.91
N PHE A 139 -4.47 -16.64 -1.33
CA PHE A 139 -3.15 -16.66 -0.70
C PHE A 139 -2.39 -15.33 -0.85
N GLN A 140 -2.45 -14.67 -2.02
CA GLN A 140 -1.83 -13.35 -2.18
C GLN A 140 -2.56 -12.26 -1.39
N LEU A 141 -3.90 -12.30 -1.32
CA LEU A 141 -4.70 -11.41 -0.47
C LEU A 141 -4.26 -11.52 1.00
N GLU A 142 -4.22 -12.74 1.53
CA GLU A 142 -3.81 -12.95 2.92
C GLU A 142 -2.37 -12.50 3.15
N LYS A 143 -1.45 -12.79 2.21
CA LYS A 143 -0.07 -12.28 2.26
C LYS A 143 0.04 -10.74 2.23
N GLN A 144 -0.92 -10.02 1.66
CA GLN A 144 -1.00 -8.56 1.80
C GLN A 144 -1.56 -8.14 3.16
N ARG A 145 -2.64 -8.76 3.63
CA ARG A 145 -3.24 -8.48 4.96
C ARG A 145 -2.23 -8.68 6.09
N GLN A 146 -1.44 -9.74 6.02
CA GLN A 146 -0.33 -10.04 6.94
C GLN A 146 0.78 -8.96 6.97
N LYS A 147 0.84 -8.05 5.99
CA LYS A 147 1.77 -6.91 5.94
C LYS A 147 1.13 -5.57 6.30
N ALA A 148 -0.19 -5.51 6.40
CA ALA A 148 -0.92 -4.27 6.67
C ALA A 148 -0.60 -3.75 8.09
N PRO A 149 -0.60 -2.42 8.32
CA PRO A 149 -0.58 -1.83 9.65
C PRO A 149 -1.64 -2.44 10.56
N SER A 150 -1.24 -2.84 11.77
CA SER A 150 -2.14 -3.51 12.71
C SER A 150 -2.06 -2.94 14.13
N THR A 151 -0.87 -2.76 14.68
CA THR A 151 -0.69 -2.26 16.06
C THR A 151 0.44 -1.25 16.16
N ILE A 152 0.34 -0.35 17.12
CA ILE A 152 1.43 0.54 17.54
C ILE A 152 2.09 -0.12 18.75
N ASP A 153 3.42 -0.21 18.71
CA ASP A 153 4.23 -0.86 19.75
C ASP A 153 5.26 0.15 20.28
N ILE A 154 5.28 0.35 21.60
CA ILE A 154 6.27 1.20 22.28
C ILE A 154 7.48 0.32 22.62
N LEU A 155 8.66 0.71 22.15
CA LEU A 155 9.85 -0.11 22.28
C LEU A 155 10.30 -0.22 23.75
N SER A 156 10.55 -1.47 24.17
CA SER A 156 11.14 -1.79 25.48
C SER A 156 12.58 -1.30 25.60
N GLU A 157 13.09 -1.24 26.83
CA GLU A 157 14.48 -0.88 27.14
C GLU A 157 15.51 -1.67 26.30
N ARG A 158 15.28 -2.97 26.07
CA ARG A 158 16.18 -3.80 25.24
C ARG A 158 16.22 -3.34 23.78
N HIS A 159 15.05 -3.07 23.20
CA HIS A 159 14.96 -2.53 21.84
C HIS A 159 15.53 -1.11 21.73
N CYS A 160 15.39 -0.29 22.77
CA CYS A 160 16.04 1.02 22.86
C CYS A 160 17.56 0.91 22.91
N LEU A 161 18.13 -0.04 23.66
CA LEU A 161 19.58 -0.27 23.72
C LEU A 161 20.16 -0.67 22.35
N GLU A 162 19.46 -1.49 21.56
CA GLU A 162 19.85 -1.82 20.17
C GLU A 162 19.84 -0.59 19.23
N LEU A 163 19.03 0.42 19.56
CA LEU A 163 18.98 1.71 18.86
C LEU A 163 19.90 2.77 19.48
N GLU A 164 20.71 2.42 20.49
CA GLU A 164 21.52 3.35 21.29
C GLU A 164 20.69 4.50 21.90
N VAL A 165 19.42 4.22 22.25
CA VAL A 165 18.52 5.14 22.95
C VAL A 165 18.67 4.95 24.45
N ASP A 166 18.91 6.06 25.15
CA ASP A 166 19.14 6.09 26.60
C ASP A 166 17.81 6.02 27.37
N GLY A 167 17.47 4.79 27.78
CA GLY A 167 16.26 4.44 28.52
C GLY A 167 15.04 4.13 27.64
N ALA A 168 13.96 3.72 28.30
CA ALA A 168 12.64 3.51 27.70
C ALA A 168 11.54 3.92 28.70
N LEU A 169 10.28 3.93 28.24
CA LEU A 169 9.14 4.13 29.13
C LEU A 169 8.96 2.90 30.03
N PRO A 170 8.97 3.02 31.38
CA PRO A 170 8.60 1.92 32.26
C PRO A 170 7.10 1.60 32.12
N VAL A 171 6.78 0.40 31.66
CA VAL A 171 5.39 -0.08 31.46
C VAL A 171 4.95 -1.04 32.57
N ASP A 172 5.83 -1.96 32.97
CA ASP A 172 5.48 -3.08 33.87
C ASP A 172 5.87 -2.85 35.35
N ALA A 173 6.28 -1.63 35.72
CA ALA A 173 6.76 -1.29 37.06
C ALA A 173 6.28 0.10 37.52
N PRO A 174 6.02 0.30 38.82
CA PRO A 174 5.68 1.62 39.36
C PRO A 174 6.87 2.57 39.22
N VAL A 175 6.59 3.80 38.77
CA VAL A 175 7.58 4.88 38.66
C VAL A 175 7.67 5.62 39.99
N TYR A 176 8.88 5.79 40.51
CA TYR A 176 9.08 6.51 41.77
C TYR A 176 9.10 8.03 41.54
N ALA A 177 8.55 8.78 42.50
CA ALA A 177 8.55 10.24 42.44
C ALA A 177 9.98 10.79 42.37
N GLY A 178 10.26 11.63 41.38
CA GLY A 178 11.60 12.18 41.12
C GLY A 178 12.49 11.30 40.23
N GLN A 179 12.03 10.13 39.76
CA GLN A 179 12.73 9.35 38.74
C GLN A 179 12.90 10.15 37.45
N VAL A 180 14.09 10.08 36.85
CA VAL A 180 14.40 10.79 35.60
C VAL A 180 13.65 10.10 34.44
N PRO A 181 12.85 10.85 33.65
CA PRO A 181 12.17 10.29 32.48
C PRO A 181 13.15 10.01 31.34
N PRO A 182 12.87 9.02 30.47
CA PRO A 182 13.69 8.74 29.31
C PRO A 182 13.76 9.97 28.38
N LYS A 183 14.92 10.21 27.77
CA LYS A 183 15.14 11.36 26.86
C LYS A 183 14.19 11.31 25.67
N GLU A 184 13.93 10.10 25.16
CA GLU A 184 13.11 9.81 24.00
C GLU A 184 12.20 8.60 24.30
N ILE A 185 10.98 8.60 23.77
CA ILE A 185 10.16 7.39 23.64
C ILE A 185 10.18 7.01 22.16
N VAL A 186 10.46 5.74 21.86
CA VAL A 186 10.41 5.22 20.49
C VAL A 186 9.20 4.32 20.34
N ALA A 187 8.36 4.60 19.35
CA ALA A 187 7.27 3.73 18.92
C ALA A 187 7.51 3.25 17.49
N VAL A 188 6.89 2.12 17.15
CA VAL A 188 6.87 1.56 15.79
C VAL A 188 5.47 1.06 15.44
N VAL A 189 5.14 1.07 14.15
CA VAL A 189 3.93 0.41 13.65
C VAL A 189 4.30 -1.02 13.23
N ARG A 190 3.58 -2.00 13.77
CA ARG A 190 3.75 -3.43 13.53
C ARG A 190 2.77 -3.93 12.46
N PRO A 191 3.20 -4.86 11.58
CA PRO A 191 2.29 -5.51 10.63
C PRO A 191 1.42 -6.56 11.32
N ALA A 192 0.28 -6.94 10.72
CA ALA A 192 -0.61 -7.97 11.26
C ALA A 192 0.05 -9.36 11.48
N SER A 193 1.14 -9.67 10.77
CA SER A 193 1.95 -10.87 10.98
C SER A 193 2.87 -10.82 12.22
N PHE A 194 2.95 -9.69 12.91
CA PHE A 194 3.73 -9.59 14.14
C PHE A 194 2.95 -10.15 15.33
N VAL A 195 3.45 -11.25 15.89
CA VAL A 195 2.91 -11.87 17.10
C VAL A 195 3.91 -11.70 18.24
N SER A 196 3.56 -10.86 19.21
CA SER A 196 4.44 -10.46 20.33
C SER A 196 5.00 -11.65 21.13
N SER A 197 4.19 -12.69 21.37
CA SER A 197 4.62 -13.90 22.11
C SER A 197 5.66 -14.76 21.37
N SER A 198 5.81 -14.59 20.06
CA SER A 198 6.85 -15.23 19.23
C SER A 198 7.90 -14.24 18.71
N ALA A 199 7.85 -12.99 19.15
CA ALA A 199 8.82 -11.99 18.77
C ALA A 199 10.22 -12.41 19.24
N SER A 200 11.21 -12.18 18.37
CA SER A 200 12.61 -12.29 18.73
C SER A 200 12.91 -11.38 19.93
N LYS A 201 13.86 -11.77 20.79
CA LYS A 201 14.36 -10.91 21.88
C LYS A 201 14.98 -9.60 21.38
N ASN A 202 15.36 -9.57 20.11
CA ASN A 202 16.02 -8.47 19.42
C ASN A 202 15.06 -7.79 18.43
N LEU A 203 15.31 -6.53 18.12
CA LEU A 203 14.54 -5.75 17.18
C LEU A 203 14.75 -6.24 15.73
N ASP A 204 13.68 -6.68 15.07
CA ASP A 204 13.73 -7.14 13.67
C ASP A 204 12.98 -6.17 12.73
N GLN A 205 13.73 -5.61 11.78
CA GLN A 205 13.22 -4.68 10.78
C GLN A 205 12.06 -5.25 9.93
N LYS A 206 11.96 -6.57 9.74
CA LYS A 206 10.87 -7.17 8.96
C LYS A 206 9.49 -7.03 9.63
N TYR A 207 9.49 -6.76 10.94
CA TYR A 207 8.30 -6.50 11.75
C TYR A 207 8.17 -5.01 12.13
N ILE A 208 8.81 -4.10 11.40
CA ILE A 208 8.60 -2.66 11.53
C ILE A 208 8.12 -2.16 10.16
N ILE A 209 6.93 -1.56 10.14
CA ILE A 209 6.43 -0.90 8.95
C ILE A 209 7.25 0.36 8.72
N LYS A 210 7.95 0.38 7.59
CA LYS A 210 8.71 1.55 7.14
C LYS A 210 7.73 2.62 6.70
N ASP A 211 8.12 3.87 6.91
CA ASP A 211 7.47 4.96 6.20
C ASP A 211 7.55 4.69 4.71
N ASN A 212 6.46 4.95 4.01
CA ASN A 212 6.25 4.56 2.64
C ASN A 212 6.28 3.02 2.42
N PHE A 213 5.10 2.43 2.51
CA PHE A 213 4.52 2.03 1.23
C PHE A 213 4.06 3.35 0.56
N ALA A 214 4.62 3.85 -0.56
CA ALA A 214 5.49 3.24 -1.54
C ALA A 214 6.95 2.94 -1.12
N SER A 215 7.32 1.65 -1.20
CA SER A 215 8.71 1.26 -1.43
C SER A 215 9.31 2.10 -2.57
N LYS A 216 10.64 2.31 -2.58
CA LYS A 216 11.40 2.92 -3.70
C LYS A 216 11.43 2.05 -4.98
N ASN A 217 10.29 1.46 -5.32
CA ASN A 217 9.94 0.90 -6.61
C ASN A 217 9.20 2.01 -7.36
N LEU A 218 9.89 2.64 -8.31
CA LEU A 218 9.44 3.83 -9.04
C LEU A 218 8.15 3.60 -9.87
N ASP A 219 7.70 2.34 -9.94
CA ASP A 219 6.66 1.85 -10.84
C ASP A 219 5.39 1.38 -10.11
N GLN A 220 5.29 1.58 -8.79
CA GLN A 220 4.06 1.37 -7.99
C GLN A 220 3.70 2.64 -7.23
N LYS A 221 3.28 3.67 -7.98
CA LYS A 221 2.93 5.02 -7.51
C LYS A 221 1.59 5.12 -6.76
N TYR A 222 1.10 4.01 -6.21
CA TYR A 222 -0.21 3.91 -5.60
C TYR A 222 -0.17 3.07 -4.34
N ILE A 223 0.34 3.67 -3.26
CA ILE A 223 -0.11 3.39 -1.90
C ILE A 223 -0.43 4.74 -1.25
N ILE A 224 -1.44 4.72 -0.36
CA ILE A 224 -1.76 5.69 0.71
C ILE A 224 -0.80 6.88 0.73
N LYS A 225 -1.25 8.02 0.18
CA LYS A 225 -0.48 9.28 0.12
C LYS A 225 -0.28 9.94 1.48
N ASP A 226 -0.93 9.42 2.51
CA ASP A 226 -0.90 9.96 3.84
C ASP A 226 0.44 9.56 4.46
N ASN A 227 1.34 10.54 4.57
CA ASN A 227 2.55 10.41 5.39
C ASN A 227 2.09 9.92 6.77
N LEU A 228 2.49 8.70 7.13
CA LEU A 228 1.89 8.02 8.27
C LEU A 228 2.42 8.66 9.54
N GLU A 229 1.69 9.61 10.13
CA GLU A 229 2.13 10.32 11.33
C GLU A 229 1.61 9.66 12.60
N LEU A 230 2.44 9.61 13.65
CA LEU A 230 2.00 9.26 15.00
C LEU A 230 1.99 10.49 15.88
N SER A 231 0.89 10.67 16.61
CA SER A 231 0.78 11.63 17.71
C SER A 231 0.87 10.89 19.04
N MET A 232 1.60 11.47 19.98
CA MET A 232 1.63 11.03 21.37
C MET A 232 1.08 12.15 22.26
N GLU A 233 0.12 11.82 23.12
CA GLU A 233 -0.39 12.67 24.18
C GLU A 233 -0.01 12.09 25.56
N VAL A 234 0.37 12.96 26.49
CA VAL A 234 0.65 12.61 27.89
C VAL A 234 -0.28 13.41 28.82
N LYS A 235 -1.02 12.68 29.66
CA LYS A 235 -1.91 13.22 30.70
C LYS A 235 -1.50 12.70 32.07
N LEU A 236 -1.74 13.50 33.11
CA LEU A 236 -1.61 13.13 34.51
C LEU A 236 -2.98 13.23 35.20
N MET A 237 -3.41 12.16 35.84
CA MET A 237 -4.46 12.18 36.84
C MET A 237 -3.80 12.17 38.22
N ASP A 238 -3.93 13.26 38.98
CA ASP A 238 -3.47 13.30 40.37
C ASP A 238 -4.61 12.95 41.35
N GLY A 239 -4.46 13.27 42.64
CA GLY A 239 -5.50 12.97 43.64
C GLY A 239 -6.80 13.76 43.45
N THR A 240 -6.78 14.81 42.62
CA THR A 240 -7.98 15.48 42.12
C THR A 240 -8.48 14.75 40.88
N LYS A 241 -9.80 14.61 40.71
CA LYS A 241 -10.39 13.79 39.63
C LYS A 241 -10.19 14.38 38.21
N ASP A 242 -9.49 15.51 38.09
CA ASP A 242 -9.27 16.23 36.85
C ASP A 242 -7.99 15.76 36.15
N THR A 243 -8.11 15.44 34.86
CA THR A 243 -6.95 15.02 34.06
C THR A 243 -6.19 16.24 33.52
N LYS A 244 -4.95 16.42 33.96
CA LYS A 244 -4.08 17.49 33.49
C LYS A 244 -3.30 17.04 32.24
N HIS A 245 -3.48 17.76 31.13
CA HIS A 245 -2.62 17.61 29.96
C HIS A 245 -1.19 18.10 30.27
N ILE A 246 -0.17 17.34 29.82
CA ILE A 246 1.25 17.68 29.99
C ILE A 246 1.93 17.94 28.65
N TYR A 247 1.72 17.05 27.68
CA TYR A 247 2.45 17.06 26.42
C TYR A 247 1.59 16.50 25.29
N SER A 248 1.67 17.12 24.11
CA SER A 248 1.35 16.46 22.84
C SER A 248 2.43 16.77 21.82
N LYS A 249 2.73 15.79 20.95
CA LYS A 249 3.54 16.00 19.75
C LYS A 249 3.18 15.00 18.66
N CYS A 250 2.99 15.49 17.44
CA CYS A 250 3.01 14.68 16.23
C CYS A 250 4.45 14.50 15.72
N VAL A 251 4.80 13.29 15.27
CA VAL A 251 6.08 12.99 14.63
C VAL A 251 5.89 12.16 13.38
N THR A 252 6.64 12.51 12.34
CA THR A 252 6.87 11.63 11.20
C THR A 252 7.83 10.50 11.58
N PRO A 253 7.73 9.35 10.90
CA PRO A 253 8.67 8.24 11.06
C PRO A 253 10.06 8.61 10.57
N SER A 254 11.05 7.99 11.21
CA SER A 254 12.47 8.27 11.01
C SER A 254 13.29 6.98 10.87
N SER A 255 14.62 7.12 10.80
CA SER A 255 15.56 6.00 10.73
C SER A 255 16.73 6.23 11.68
N ARG A 256 17.19 5.16 12.35
CA ARG A 256 18.31 5.17 13.30
C ARG A 256 19.01 3.80 13.26
N ASN A 257 20.33 3.79 13.23
CA ASN A 257 21.17 2.59 13.30
C ASN A 257 20.75 1.45 12.34
N GLY A 258 20.39 1.81 11.10
CA GLY A 258 19.95 0.86 10.06
C GLY A 258 18.48 0.44 10.14
N PHE A 259 17.76 0.79 11.21
CA PHE A 259 16.32 0.61 11.33
C PHE A 259 15.56 1.81 10.76
N HIS A 260 14.40 1.55 10.17
CA HIS A 260 13.52 2.50 9.49
C HIS A 260 12.07 2.29 9.93
N GLY A 261 11.29 3.38 10.01
CA GLY A 261 9.91 3.35 10.51
C GLY A 261 9.80 3.63 12.01
N LEU A 262 10.77 4.37 12.56
CA LEU A 262 10.87 4.66 13.99
C LEU A 262 10.23 6.03 14.30
N TYR A 263 9.26 6.06 15.20
CA TYR A 263 8.60 7.29 15.66
C TYR A 263 9.24 7.71 16.98
N ILE A 264 10.10 8.73 16.93
CA ILE A 264 10.93 9.15 18.06
C ILE A 264 10.35 10.42 18.69
N PHE A 265 9.74 10.26 19.87
CA PHE A 265 9.14 11.33 20.63
C PHE A 265 10.13 11.86 21.68
N PRO A 266 10.68 13.08 21.55
CA PRO A 266 11.51 13.66 22.61
C PRO A 266 10.64 13.96 23.84
N LEU A 267 11.09 13.55 25.01
CA LEU A 267 10.38 13.67 26.29
C LEU A 267 11.26 14.28 27.38
N GLY A 268 12.22 13.54 27.92
CA GLY A 268 13.00 13.94 29.09
C GLY A 268 13.80 15.23 28.92
N CYS A 269 14.24 15.55 27.69
CA CYS A 269 14.90 16.83 27.40
C CYS A 269 13.94 18.05 27.49
N LYS A 270 12.63 17.84 27.32
CA LYS A 270 11.60 18.88 27.43
C LYS A 270 10.94 18.91 28.82
N PHE A 271 10.79 17.74 29.43
CA PHE A 271 10.11 17.54 30.70
C PHE A 271 11.01 16.78 31.69
N PRO A 272 12.18 17.32 32.08
CA PRO A 272 13.12 16.60 32.97
C PRO A 272 12.54 16.30 34.36
N GLN A 273 11.45 16.98 34.73
CA GLN A 273 10.74 16.85 36.00
C GLN A 273 9.41 16.08 35.87
N LEU A 274 9.19 15.37 34.76
CA LEU A 274 7.88 14.74 34.43
C LEU A 274 7.28 13.95 35.60
N PHE A 275 8.08 13.07 36.21
CA PHE A 275 7.65 12.17 37.29
C PHE A 275 7.87 12.74 38.70
N GLN A 276 7.95 14.06 38.89
CA GLN A 276 8.06 14.64 40.24
C GLN A 276 6.76 14.55 41.07
N LYS A 277 5.59 14.49 40.43
CA LYS A 277 4.30 14.40 41.12
C LYS A 277 3.84 12.94 41.23
N ALA A 278 3.24 12.59 42.35
CA ALA A 278 2.52 11.33 42.47
C ALA A 278 1.18 11.41 41.71
N GLY A 279 0.82 10.33 41.00
CA GLY A 279 -0.40 10.22 40.21
C GLY A 279 -0.25 9.19 39.09
N VAL A 280 -1.29 9.05 38.27
CA VAL A 280 -1.30 8.15 37.11
C VAL A 280 -0.95 8.95 35.86
N TYR A 281 0.17 8.59 35.22
CA TYR A 281 0.59 9.17 33.94
C TYR A 281 0.11 8.28 32.79
N THR A 282 -0.78 8.80 31.95
CA THR A 282 -1.29 8.10 30.76
C THR A 282 -0.58 8.61 29.52
N PHE A 283 0.08 7.71 28.79
CA PHE A 283 0.69 7.96 27.50
C PHE A 283 -0.18 7.32 26.42
N THR A 284 -0.81 8.14 25.58
CA THR A 284 -1.67 7.68 24.48
C THR A 284 -0.94 7.95 23.17
N VAL A 285 -0.67 6.89 22.38
CA VAL A 285 -0.08 7.03 21.03
C VAL A 285 -1.12 6.59 20.01
N PHE A 286 -1.33 7.38 18.97
CA PHE A 286 -2.34 7.13 17.93
C PHE A 286 -1.88 7.60 16.55
N LEU A 287 -2.44 6.96 15.52
CA LEU A 287 -2.24 7.32 14.12
C LEU A 287 -3.03 8.58 13.77
N VAL A 288 -2.39 9.49 13.02
CA VAL A 288 -3.01 10.68 12.45
C VAL A 288 -3.15 10.46 10.95
N SER A 289 -4.39 10.35 10.47
CA SER A 289 -4.73 10.42 9.05
C SER A 289 -5.03 11.87 8.69
N ASN A 290 -4.23 12.46 7.80
CA ASN A 290 -4.55 13.76 7.20
C ASN A 290 -5.60 13.54 6.10
N THR A 291 -6.88 13.75 6.43
CA THR A 291 -8.01 13.78 5.50
C THR A 291 -8.00 15.03 4.63
#